data_AF-A0A952UDW7-F1
#
_entry.id   AF-A0A952UDW7-F1
#
_cell.length_a   1.000
_cell.length_b   1.000
_cell.length_c   1.000
_cell.angle_alpha   90.00
_cell.angle_beta   90.00
_cell.angle_gamma   90.00
#
_symmetry.space_group_name_H-M   'P 1'
#
loop_
_entity.id
_entity.type
_entity.pdbx_description
1 polymer ?
#
loop_
_entity_poly.entity_id
_entity_poly.type
_entity_poly.pdbx_seq_one_letter_code
_entity_poly.pdbx_strand_id
1 'polypeptide(L)'
;MTNSEDAIIVNGIGAYAVTFFEMGDSSDVVRQKLLSEWRRFGEPAGVFDAAAKAISGFPQPVLESVENTERKRAILEKLGAQGPEEQLVAALRAREVLGSLGKEFG
;
A
#
# COMPACT_ATOMS: atom_id res chain seq x y z
N MET A 1 -10.23 -13.54 21.09
CA MET A 1 -9.28 -12.39 21.04
C MET A 1 -8.47 -12.33 19.75
N THR A 2 -8.53 -13.35 18.87
CA THR A 2 -7.76 -13.47 17.62
C THR A 2 -8.11 -12.47 16.52
N ASN A 3 -9.40 -12.13 16.32
CA ASN A 3 -9.84 -11.27 15.21
C ASN A 3 -9.24 -9.86 15.18
N SER A 4 -8.87 -9.28 16.32
CA SER A 4 -8.37 -7.90 16.37
C SER A 4 -6.89 -7.80 15.98
N GLU A 5 -6.09 -8.78 16.36
CA GLU A 5 -4.66 -8.82 16.06
C GLU A 5 -4.43 -9.13 14.58
N ASP A 6 -5.18 -10.09 14.03
CA ASP A 6 -5.17 -10.41 12.61
C ASP A 6 -5.55 -9.18 11.77
N ALA A 7 -6.57 -8.42 12.18
CA ALA A 7 -6.97 -7.19 11.50
C ALA A 7 -5.87 -6.11 11.54
N ILE A 8 -5.13 -5.99 12.64
CA ILE A 8 -4.00 -5.05 12.75
C ILE A 8 -2.89 -5.46 11.79
N ILE A 9 -2.53 -6.74 11.74
CA ILE A 9 -1.46 -7.21 10.85
C ILE A 9 -1.87 -7.05 9.38
N VAL A 10 -3.12 -7.41 9.02
CA VAL A 10 -3.66 -7.23 7.67
C VAL A 10 -3.58 -5.77 7.23
N ASN A 11 -4.05 -4.84 8.07
CA ASN A 11 -4.00 -3.41 7.77
C ASN A 11 -2.56 -2.89 7.73
N GLY A 12 -1.69 -3.36 8.63
CA GLY A 12 -0.27 -2.98 8.68
C GLY A 12 0.50 -3.42 7.44
N ILE A 13 0.31 -4.67 6.99
CA ILE A 13 0.91 -5.18 5.75
C ILE A 13 0.41 -4.40 4.53
N GLY A 14 -0.90 -4.10 4.47
CA GLY A 14 -1.46 -3.24 3.42
C GLY A 14 -0.83 -1.85 3.42
N ALA A 15 -0.72 -1.21 4.59
CA ALA A 15 -0.12 0.11 4.72
C ALA A 15 1.36 0.13 4.32
N TYR A 16 2.15 -0.85 4.76
CA TYR A 16 3.55 -0.98 4.35
C TYR A 16 3.71 -1.13 2.84
N ALA A 17 2.87 -1.95 2.20
CA ALA A 17 2.94 -2.14 0.75
C ALA A 17 2.72 -0.81 0.01
N VAL A 18 1.72 -0.02 0.42
CA VAL A 18 1.47 1.31 -0.16
C VAL A 18 2.64 2.25 0.09
N THR A 19 3.08 2.38 1.35
CA THR A 19 4.19 3.28 1.72
C THR A 19 5.48 2.96 0.97
N PHE A 20 5.84 1.68 0.79
CA PHE A 20 7.05 1.33 0.05
C PHE A 20 6.98 1.79 -1.42
N PHE A 21 5.82 1.67 -2.06
CA PHE A 21 5.64 2.23 -3.41
C PHE A 21 5.60 3.76 -3.44
N GLU A 22 5.03 4.41 -2.42
CA GLU A 22 5.09 5.87 -2.27
C GLU A 22 6.54 6.37 -2.09
N MET A 23 7.40 5.58 -1.45
CA MET A 23 8.83 5.84 -1.35
C MET A 23 9.61 5.59 -2.64
N GLY A 24 8.95 5.10 -3.69
CA GLY A 24 9.55 4.86 -5.00
C GLY A 24 10.26 3.51 -5.13
N ASP A 25 10.03 2.57 -4.23
CA ASP A 25 10.59 1.22 -4.34
C ASP A 25 10.05 0.47 -5.57
N SER A 26 10.87 -0.40 -6.16
CA SER A 26 10.45 -1.31 -7.21
C SER A 26 9.67 -2.50 -6.64
N SER A 27 8.85 -3.15 -7.47
CA SER A 27 8.05 -4.32 -7.03
C SER A 27 8.89 -5.43 -6.41
N ASP A 28 10.10 -5.69 -6.91
CA ASP A 28 11.01 -6.69 -6.34
C ASP A 28 11.48 -6.32 -4.94
N VAL A 29 11.83 -5.04 -4.72
CA VAL A 29 12.25 -4.53 -3.41
C VAL A 29 11.07 -4.57 -2.43
N VAL A 30 9.89 -4.11 -2.87
CA VAL A 30 8.65 -4.15 -2.07
C VAL A 30 8.33 -5.58 -1.65
N ARG A 31 8.40 -6.53 -2.60
CA ARG A 31 8.17 -7.94 -2.33
C ARG A 31 9.09 -8.47 -1.25
N GLN A 32 10.40 -8.19 -1.32
CA GLN A 32 11.36 -8.64 -0.29
C GLN A 32 11.08 -8.01 1.08
N LYS A 33 10.76 -6.72 1.13
CA LYS A 33 10.39 -6.04 2.38
C LYS A 33 9.12 -6.62 2.99
N LEU A 34 8.09 -6.86 2.19
CA LEU A 34 6.84 -7.46 2.65
C LEU A 34 7.03 -8.90 3.16
N LEU A 35 7.85 -9.71 2.50
CA LEU A 35 8.21 -11.04 3.00
C LEU A 35 8.96 -10.96 4.33
N SER A 36 9.83 -9.96 4.51
CA SER A 36 10.51 -9.72 5.79
C SER A 36 9.52 -9.38 6.91
N GLU A 37 8.58 -8.46 6.67
CA GLU A 37 7.57 -8.11 7.67
C GLU A 37 6.61 -9.28 7.95
N TRP A 38 6.19 -10.03 6.93
CA TRP A 38 5.36 -11.22 7.11
C TRP A 38 6.02 -12.27 8.00
N ARG A 39 7.31 -12.55 7.79
CA ARG A 39 8.10 -13.44 8.66
C ARG A 39 8.21 -12.90 10.07
N ARG A 40 8.41 -11.60 10.22
CA ARG A 40 8.47 -10.93 11.54
C ARG A 40 7.17 -11.09 12.33
N PHE A 41 6.03 -11.15 11.65
CA PHE A 41 4.72 -11.40 12.26
C PHE A 41 4.40 -12.89 12.45
N GLY A 42 5.34 -13.80 12.20
CA GLY A 42 5.13 -15.24 12.40
C GLY A 42 4.45 -15.94 11.23
N GLU A 43 4.56 -15.38 10.02
CA GLU A 43 4.05 -15.97 8.78
C GLU A 43 2.54 -16.28 8.79
N PRO A 44 1.66 -15.34 9.20
CA PRO A 44 0.22 -15.59 9.24
C PRO A 44 -0.33 -15.92 7.85
N ALA A 45 -1.04 -17.05 7.75
CA ALA A 45 -1.62 -17.55 6.51
C ALA A 45 -2.71 -16.61 5.98
N GLY A 46 -2.78 -16.45 4.65
CA GLY A 46 -3.81 -15.65 3.98
C GLY A 46 -3.71 -14.13 4.20
N VAL A 47 -2.71 -13.64 4.94
CA VAL A 47 -2.58 -12.21 5.26
C VAL A 47 -2.42 -11.34 4.01
N PHE A 48 -1.72 -11.83 2.98
CA PHE A 48 -1.48 -11.06 1.76
C PHE A 48 -2.76 -10.85 0.96
N ASP A 49 -3.60 -11.87 0.83
CA ASP A 49 -4.91 -11.75 0.16
C ASP A 49 -5.86 -10.85 0.95
N ALA A 50 -5.85 -10.98 2.27
CA ALA A 50 -6.64 -10.11 3.14
C ALA A 50 -6.17 -8.64 3.03
N ALA A 51 -4.86 -8.40 3.02
CA ALA A 51 -4.28 -7.06 2.87
C ALA A 51 -4.59 -6.45 1.49
N ALA A 52 -4.50 -7.24 0.42
CA ALA A 52 -4.85 -6.80 -0.94
C ALA A 52 -6.32 -6.35 -1.04
N LYS A 53 -7.22 -6.98 -0.28
CA LYS A 53 -8.63 -6.56 -0.17
C LYS A 53 -8.80 -5.33 0.73
N ALA A 54 -8.05 -5.24 1.82
CA ALA A 54 -8.14 -4.14 2.78
C ALA A 54 -7.75 -2.78 2.17
N ILE A 55 -6.84 -2.75 1.19
CA ILE A 55 -6.40 -1.52 0.52
C ILE A 55 -7.57 -0.70 -0.04
N SER A 56 -8.65 -1.31 -0.52
CA SER A 56 -9.80 -0.54 -1.03
C SER A 56 -10.53 0.28 0.04
N GLY A 57 -10.33 -0.07 1.32
CA GLY A 57 -10.86 0.67 2.47
C GLY A 57 -9.94 1.77 2.98
N PHE A 58 -8.75 1.95 2.38
CA PHE A 58 -7.83 3.00 2.82
C PHE A 58 -8.37 4.39 2.42
N PRO A 59 -8.04 5.42 3.21
CA PRO A 59 -8.42 6.79 2.86
C PRO A 59 -7.94 7.15 1.45
N GLN A 60 -8.87 7.54 0.59
CA GLN A 60 -8.54 8.03 -0.75
C GLN A 60 -8.29 9.54 -0.70
N PRO A 61 -7.39 10.08 -1.55
CA PRO A 61 -7.22 11.52 -1.69
C PRO A 61 -8.54 12.18 -2.10
N VAL A 62 -8.79 13.38 -1.57
CA VAL A 62 -9.97 14.17 -1.94
C VAL A 62 -9.88 14.58 -3.41
N LEU A 63 -10.92 14.32 -4.19
CA LEU A 63 -11.04 14.81 -5.56
C LEU A 63 -11.28 16.31 -5.55
N GLU A 64 -10.34 17.08 -6.10
CA GLU A 64 -10.46 18.53 -6.27
C GLU A 64 -10.69 18.88 -7.75
N SER A 65 -11.06 20.14 -8.02
CA SER A 65 -11.15 20.63 -9.40
C SER A 65 -9.77 20.59 -10.07
N VAL A 66 -9.74 20.36 -11.39
CA VAL A 66 -8.50 20.30 -12.19
C VAL A 66 -7.63 21.54 -11.97
N GLU A 67 -8.23 22.73 -11.93
CA GLU A 67 -7.51 23.99 -11.70
C GLU A 67 -6.81 24.02 -10.32
N ASN A 68 -7.44 23.45 -9.30
CA ASN A 68 -6.84 23.34 -7.97
C ASN A 68 -5.74 22.27 -7.93
N THR A 69 -5.93 21.15 -8.64
CA THR A 69 -4.92 20.09 -8.78
C THR A 69 -3.65 20.61 -9.43
N GLU A 70 -3.76 21.34 -10.55
CA GLU A 70 -2.61 21.93 -11.24
C GLU A 70 -1.85 22.95 -10.37
N ARG A 71 -2.60 23.82 -9.68
CA ARG A 71 -2.00 24.80 -8.77
C ARG A 71 -1.25 24.13 -7.61
N LYS A 72 -1.81 23.04 -7.07
CA LYS A 72 -1.17 22.29 -5.97
C LYS A 72 -0.02 21.41 -6.45
N ARG A 73 -0.05 20.88 -7.67
CA ARG A 73 1.05 20.07 -8.24
C ARG A 73 2.39 20.82 -8.16
N ALA A 74 2.41 22.09 -8.54
CA ALA A 74 3.62 22.92 -8.44
C ALA A 74 4.13 23.11 -7.00
N ILE A 75 3.24 23.06 -6.00
CA ILE A 75 3.60 23.13 -4.58
C ILE A 75 4.10 21.76 -4.11
N LEU A 76 3.41 20.69 -4.47
CA LEU A 76 3.76 19.31 -4.11
C LEU A 76 5.15 18.93 -4.63
N GLU A 77 5.46 19.27 -5.89
CA GLU A 77 6.78 19.06 -6.49
C GLU A 77 7.89 19.77 -5.69
N LYS A 78 7.65 21.02 -5.29
CA LYS A 78 8.61 21.78 -4.46
C LYS A 78 8.80 21.19 -3.06
N LEU A 79 7.77 20.53 -2.54
CA LEU A 79 7.80 19.84 -1.25
C LEU A 79 8.29 18.39 -1.34
N GLY A 80 8.55 17.88 -2.55
CA GLY A 80 8.86 16.47 -2.78
C GLY A 80 7.71 15.52 -2.41
N ALA A 81 6.48 16.03 -2.37
CA ALA A 81 5.29 15.28 -2.01
C ALA A 81 4.62 14.70 -3.26
N GLN A 82 4.03 13.50 -3.13
CA GLN A 82 3.29 12.86 -4.20
C GLN A 82 1.88 13.44 -4.35
N GLY A 83 1.43 13.57 -5.59
CA GLY A 83 0.05 13.94 -5.90
C GLY A 83 -0.92 12.76 -5.76
N PRO A 84 -2.23 13.04 -5.88
CA PRO A 84 -3.27 12.02 -5.81
C PRO A 84 -3.12 10.89 -6.83
N GLU A 85 -2.65 11.21 -8.04
CA GLU A 85 -2.45 10.23 -9.13
C GLU A 85 -1.32 9.25 -8.78
N GLU A 86 -0.21 9.76 -8.25
CA GLU A 86 0.92 8.93 -7.84
C GLU A 86 0.55 8.03 -6.64
N GLN A 87 -0.21 8.55 -5.68
CA GLN A 87 -0.72 7.77 -4.54
C GLN A 87 -1.67 6.65 -5.00
N LEU A 88 -2.55 6.92 -5.97
CA LEU A 88 -3.42 5.90 -6.55
C LEU A 88 -2.60 4.81 -7.26
N VAL A 89 -1.58 5.20 -8.02
CA VAL A 89 -0.67 4.24 -8.68
C VAL A 89 0.05 3.38 -7.64
N ALA A 90 0.52 3.96 -6.54
CA ALA A 90 1.15 3.23 -5.44
C ALA A 90 0.17 2.20 -4.83
N ALA A 91 -1.07 2.59 -4.55
CA ALA A 91 -2.10 1.70 -4.02
C ALA A 91 -2.43 0.53 -4.96
N LEU A 92 -2.52 0.78 -6.27
CA LEU A 92 -2.77 -0.26 -7.27
C LEU A 92 -1.61 -1.25 -7.36
N ARG A 93 -0.36 -0.76 -7.38
CA ARG A 93 0.84 -1.61 -7.38
C ARG A 93 0.97 -2.43 -6.10
N ALA A 94 0.68 -1.83 -4.95
CA ALA A 94 0.64 -2.52 -3.67
C ALA A 94 -0.34 -3.70 -3.71
N ARG A 95 -1.56 -3.47 -4.22
CA ARG A 95 -2.57 -4.52 -4.37
C ARG A 95 -2.13 -5.63 -5.31
N GLU A 96 -1.46 -5.30 -6.41
CA GLU A 96 -0.94 -6.28 -7.37
C GLU A 96 0.14 -7.19 -6.77
N VAL A 97 1.12 -6.61 -6.06
CA VAL A 97 2.18 -7.36 -5.39
C VAL A 97 1.62 -8.24 -4.29
N LEU A 98 0.73 -7.71 -3.44
CA LEU A 98 0.08 -8.49 -2.39
C LEU A 98 -0.77 -9.63 -2.96
N GLY A 99 -1.53 -9.39 -4.02
CA GLY A 99 -2.30 -10.45 -4.68
C GLY A 99 -1.40 -11.52 -5.33
N SER A 100 -0.21 -11.14 -5.79
CA SER A 100 0.77 -12.11 -6.32
C SER A 100 1.38 -12.96 -5.20
N LEU A 101 1.71 -12.33 -4.06
CA LEU A 101 2.18 -13.03 -2.86
C LEU A 101 1.09 -13.94 -2.27
N GLY A 102 -0.17 -13.52 -2.27
CA GLY A 102 -1.31 -14.33 -1.84
C GLY A 102 -1.47 -15.60 -2.68
N LYS A 103 -1.23 -15.54 -3.99
CA LYS A 103 -1.22 -16.75 -4.85
C LYS A 103 -0.08 -17.72 -4.55
N GLU A 104 1.02 -17.23 -3.99
CA GLU A 104 2.24 -18.02 -3.75
C GLU A 104 2.30 -18.59 -2.32
N PHE A 105 1.76 -17.85 -1.34
CA PHE A 105 1.86 -18.16 0.09
C PHE A 105 0.50 -18.24 0.81
N GLY A 106 -0.61 -18.10 0.07
CA GLY A 106 -1.98 -18.16 0.59
C GLY A 106 -2.57 -19.56 0.66
#